data_AF-A0AAV2RRG0-F1
#
_entry.id   AF-A0AAV2RRG0-F1
#
_cell.length_a   1.000
_cell.length_b   1.000
_cell.length_c   1.000
_cell.angle_alpha   90.00
_cell.angle_beta   90.00
_cell.angle_gamma   90.00
#
_symmetry.space_group_name_H-M   'P 1'
#
loop_
_entity.id
_entity.type
_entity.pdbx_description
1 polymer ?
#
loop_
_entity_poly.entity_id
_entity_poly.type
_entity_poly.pdbx_seq_one_letter_code
_entity_poly.pdbx_strand_id
1 'polypeptide(L)'
;ADGNYEVTLMTKATLKYTGEVVWKPPAIYKSSCEIDVEWFPFDEQSCLMKFGSWTYDGLQVDLKHQDQKSGSNFVRTGIDLREFYMSVEWDILDVPAKRNQEFFPGVEEPYP
;
A
#
# COMPACT_ATOMS: atom_id res chain seq x y z
N ALA A 1 1.80 -9.02 12.26
CA ALA A 1 2.79 -8.42 11.34
C ALA A 1 4.11 -8.33 12.10
N ASP A 2 5.17 -8.93 11.57
CA ASP A 2 6.50 -9.03 12.21
C ASP A 2 7.59 -8.87 11.15
N GLY A 3 7.67 -7.66 10.59
CA GLY A 3 8.60 -7.30 9.53
C GLY A 3 9.28 -5.98 9.81
N ASN A 4 10.57 -5.90 9.50
CA ASN A 4 11.29 -4.62 9.48
C ASN A 4 10.80 -3.85 8.23
N TYR A 5 9.90 -2.90 8.44
CA TYR A 5 9.21 -2.12 7.40
C TYR A 5 10.05 -0.97 6.85
N GLU A 6 11.23 -0.75 7.43
CA GLU A 6 12.17 0.25 6.95
C GLU A 6 12.74 -0.15 5.59
N VAL A 7 12.98 0.85 4.74
CA VAL A 7 13.69 0.68 3.47
C VAL A 7 15.13 0.27 3.79
N THR A 8 15.39 -1.04 3.76
CA THR A 8 16.71 -1.61 4.08
C THR A 8 17.76 -1.27 3.02
N LEU A 9 17.33 -0.90 1.82
CA LEU A 9 18.21 -0.52 0.71
C LEU A 9 18.03 0.97 0.37
N MET A 10 18.93 1.81 0.85
CA MET A 10 18.97 3.23 0.46
C MET A 10 19.28 3.35 -1.03
N THR A 11 18.27 3.69 -1.82
CA THR A 11 18.38 3.93 -3.26
C THR A 11 18.32 5.42 -3.56
N LYS A 12 18.88 5.82 -4.71
CA LYS A 12 18.87 7.22 -5.16
C LYS A 12 17.46 7.64 -5.59
N ALA A 13 17.10 8.90 -5.33
CA ALA A 13 15.92 9.54 -5.91
C ALA A 13 16.29 10.27 -7.21
N THR A 14 15.32 10.38 -8.12
CA THR A 14 15.44 11.16 -9.36
C THR A 14 14.78 12.52 -9.16
N LEU A 15 15.52 13.60 -9.40
CA LEU A 15 15.04 14.98 -9.30
C LEU A 15 14.79 15.56 -10.69
N LYS A 16 13.59 16.13 -10.90
CA LYS A 16 13.28 16.93 -12.09
C LYS A 16 13.47 18.41 -11.81
N TYR A 17 13.73 19.20 -12.85
CA TYR A 17 13.91 20.66 -12.75
C TYR A 17 12.67 21.41 -12.22
N THR A 18 11.49 20.78 -12.28
CA THR A 18 10.23 21.31 -11.73
C THR A 18 10.12 21.18 -10.21
N GLY A 19 11.08 20.51 -9.56
CA GLY A 19 11.02 20.17 -8.14
C GLY A 19 10.34 18.82 -7.85
N GLU A 20 9.86 18.11 -8.87
CA GLU A 20 9.29 16.76 -8.70
C GLU A 20 10.41 15.77 -8.34
N VAL A 21 10.20 15.02 -7.26
CA VAL A 21 11.08 13.95 -6.78
C VAL A 21 10.40 12.62 -6.99
N VAL A 22 11.07 11.71 -7.71
CA VAL A 22 10.61 10.33 -7.90
C VAL A 22 11.56 9.39 -7.17
N TRP A 23 11.01 8.62 -6.24
CA TRP A 23 11.75 7.63 -5.45
C TRP A 23 11.01 6.30 -5.44
N LYS A 24 11.72 5.22 -5.76
CA LYS A 24 11.18 3.86 -5.91
C LYS A 24 12.09 2.84 -5.22
N PRO A 25 12.13 2.83 -3.87
CA PRO A 25 12.94 1.87 -3.14
C PRO A 25 12.32 0.47 -3.19
N PRO A 26 13.13 -0.60 -3.31
CA PRO A 26 12.65 -1.95 -3.08
C PRO A 26 12.43 -2.18 -1.58
N ALA A 27 11.38 -2.91 -1.21
CA ALA A 27 11.09 -3.30 0.15
C ALA A 27 10.47 -4.70 0.20
N ILE A 28 10.74 -5.45 1.28
CA ILE A 28 10.12 -6.74 1.56
C ILE A 28 9.15 -6.53 2.73
N TYR A 29 7.86 -6.60 2.47
CA TYR A 29 6.83 -6.45 3.49
C TYR A 29 6.35 -7.81 4.01
N LYS A 30 6.27 -7.94 5.33
CA LYS A 30 5.65 -9.08 6.01
C LYS A 30 4.36 -8.61 6.68
N SER A 31 3.25 -8.74 5.97
CA SER A 31 1.92 -8.40 6.48
C SER A 31 1.37 -9.49 7.41
N SER A 32 0.40 -9.11 8.24
CA SER A 32 -0.47 -10.07 8.94
C SER A 32 -1.73 -10.22 8.11
N CYS A 33 -2.11 -11.45 7.79
CA CYS A 33 -3.38 -11.76 7.16
C CYS A 33 -4.07 -12.85 7.96
N GLU A 34 -5.36 -12.69 8.21
CA GLU A 34 -6.19 -13.74 8.78
C GLU A 34 -6.60 -14.68 7.65
N ILE A 35 -6.42 -15.98 7.86
CA ILE A 35 -6.64 -17.02 6.84
C ILE A 35 -7.82 -17.87 7.28
N ASP A 36 -8.81 -17.99 6.39
CA ASP A 36 -9.94 -18.89 6.56
C ASP A 36 -9.71 -20.19 5.81
N VAL A 37 -9.71 -21.31 6.52
CA VAL A 37 -9.37 -22.64 5.98
C VAL A 37 -10.59 -23.53 5.76
N GLU A 38 -11.81 -22.98 5.77
CA GLU A 38 -13.06 -23.75 5.59
C GLU A 38 -13.06 -24.61 4.31
N TRP A 39 -12.49 -24.09 3.21
CA TRP A 39 -12.57 -24.70 1.87
C TRP A 39 -11.24 -25.24 1.34
N PHE A 40 -10.23 -25.39 2.20
CA PHE A 40 -8.92 -25.88 1.80
C PHE A 40 -9.01 -27.22 1.04
N PRO A 41 -8.31 -27.42 -0.11
CA PRO A 41 -7.30 -26.55 -0.73
C PRO A 41 -7.85 -25.61 -1.84
N PHE A 42 -9.17 -25.41 -1.90
CA PHE A 42 -9.85 -24.57 -2.89
C PHE A 42 -10.39 -23.29 -2.25
N ASP A 43 -9.56 -22.65 -1.45
CA ASP A 43 -9.87 -21.45 -0.70
C ASP A 43 -9.45 -20.17 -1.43
N GLU A 44 -10.16 -19.07 -1.14
CA GLU A 44 -9.81 -17.72 -1.56
C GLU A 44 -9.44 -16.90 -0.33
N GLN A 45 -8.38 -16.09 -0.44
CA GLN A 45 -7.87 -15.31 0.69
C GLN A 45 -7.84 -13.82 0.37
N SER A 46 -8.27 -13.00 1.34
CA SER A 46 -8.25 -11.54 1.24
C SER A 46 -7.26 -10.93 2.22
N CYS A 47 -6.07 -10.60 1.74
CA CYS A 47 -5.01 -10.02 2.55
C CYS A 47 -4.85 -8.51 2.31
N LEU A 48 -4.89 -7.74 3.40
CA LEU A 48 -4.83 -6.28 3.35
C LEU A 48 -3.45 -5.75 3.73
N MET A 49 -2.92 -4.84 2.92
CA MET A 49 -1.76 -4.02 3.27
C MET A 49 -2.21 -2.59 3.50
N LYS A 50 -1.79 -1.99 4.62
CA LYS A 50 -2.07 -0.60 4.96
C LYS A 50 -0.77 0.19 4.91
N PHE A 51 -0.75 1.23 4.10
CA PHE A 51 0.36 2.17 3.99
C PHE A 51 -0.12 3.51 4.52
N GLY A 52 0.73 4.18 5.29
CA GLY A 52 0.42 5.46 5.91
C GLY A 52 1.68 6.12 6.41
N SER A 53 1.59 7.43 6.63
CA SER A 53 2.64 8.19 7.29
C SER A 53 2.60 7.88 8.78
N TRP A 54 3.75 7.56 9.36
CA TRP A 54 3.85 7.36 10.81
C TRP A 54 3.96 8.69 11.57
N THR A 55 4.59 9.69 10.96
CA THR A 55 5.01 10.93 11.65
C THR A 55 4.17 12.15 11.31
N TYR A 56 3.70 12.25 10.07
CA TYR A 56 2.93 13.39 9.57
C TYR A 56 1.45 13.05 9.46
N ASP A 57 0.61 13.98 9.87
CA ASP A 57 -0.84 13.94 9.70
C ASP A 57 -1.27 14.35 8.27
N GLY A 58 -2.58 14.27 8.00
CA GLY A 58 -3.19 14.59 6.72
C GLY A 58 -3.28 16.08 6.38
N LEU A 59 -3.02 16.98 7.33
CA LEU A 59 -2.86 18.43 7.06
C LEU A 59 -1.45 18.75 6.57
N GLN A 60 -0.47 17.92 6.91
CA GLN A 60 0.93 18.05 6.50
C GLN A 60 1.25 17.26 5.23
N VAL A 61 0.79 16.01 5.14
CA VAL A 61 1.05 15.11 4.02
C VAL A 61 -0.25 14.46 3.54
N ASP A 62 -0.65 14.78 2.31
CA ASP A 62 -1.79 14.14 1.66
C ASP A 62 -1.33 12.95 0.80
N LEU A 63 -1.42 11.74 1.36
CA LEU A 63 -1.10 10.50 0.65
C LEU A 63 -2.19 10.17 -0.38
N LYS A 64 -1.76 9.97 -1.63
CA LYS A 64 -2.63 9.61 -2.76
C LYS A 64 -2.01 8.49 -3.58
N HIS A 65 -2.85 7.59 -4.07
CA HIS A 65 -2.45 6.59 -5.03
C HIS A 65 -2.12 7.26 -6.38
N GLN A 66 -1.11 6.77 -7.10
CA GLN A 66 -0.68 7.38 -8.38
C GLN A 66 -1.80 7.42 -9.42
N ASP A 67 -2.61 6.36 -9.49
CA ASP A 67 -3.78 6.25 -10.39
C ASP A 67 -5.09 6.77 -9.78
N GLN A 68 -5.04 7.48 -8.64
CA GLN A 68 -6.23 8.03 -8.02
C GLN A 68 -6.84 9.15 -8.89
N LYS A 69 -8.11 8.98 -9.28
CA LYS A 69 -8.86 10.02 -10.00
C LYS A 69 -9.46 11.04 -9.05
N SER A 70 -9.53 12.30 -9.49
CA SER A 70 -10.21 13.36 -8.72
C SER A 70 -11.65 12.97 -8.40
N GLY A 71 -12.04 13.07 -7.12
CA GLY A 71 -13.36 12.69 -6.63
C GLY A 71 -13.57 11.20 -6.34
N SER A 72 -12.58 10.33 -6.58
CA SER A 72 -12.63 8.91 -6.20
C SER A 72 -11.54 8.58 -5.18
N ASN A 73 -11.91 7.82 -4.17
CA ASN A 73 -10.96 7.20 -3.23
C ASN A 73 -10.67 5.74 -3.59
N PHE A 74 -11.31 5.20 -4.63
CA PHE A 74 -11.17 3.82 -5.07
C PHE A 74 -10.37 3.74 -6.37
N VAL A 75 -9.40 2.83 -6.40
CA VAL A 75 -8.60 2.46 -7.56
C VAL A 75 -8.80 0.97 -7.79
N ARG A 76 -9.34 0.61 -8.96
CA ARG A 76 -9.67 -0.78 -9.30
C ARG A 76 -8.41 -1.67 -9.35
N THR A 77 -7.34 -1.17 -9.95
CA THR A 77 -6.05 -1.87 -10.04
C THR A 77 -5.01 -1.02 -9.30
N GLY A 78 -4.83 -1.32 -8.01
CA GLY A 78 -3.98 -0.58 -7.09
C GLY A 78 -2.54 -1.10 -7.01
N ILE A 79 -2.23 -2.21 -7.66
CA ILE A 79 -0.87 -2.76 -7.73
C ILE A 79 -0.53 -3.01 -9.20
N ASP A 80 0.63 -2.53 -9.62
CA ASP A 80 1.18 -2.80 -10.95
C ASP A 80 1.81 -4.20 -10.98
N LEU A 81 1.18 -5.10 -11.73
CA LEU A 81 1.60 -6.51 -11.84
C LEU A 81 2.38 -6.80 -13.13
N ARG A 82 2.80 -5.78 -13.90
CA ARG A 82 3.50 -5.99 -15.18
C ARG A 82 4.81 -6.77 -15.05
N GLU A 83 5.50 -6.64 -13.92
CA GLU A 83 6.75 -7.34 -13.61
C GLU A 83 6.54 -8.41 -12.52
N PHE A 84 5.30 -8.82 -12.26
CA PHE A 84 4.99 -9.84 -11.26
C PHE A 84 5.49 -11.22 -11.71
N TYR A 85 6.27 -11.86 -10.84
CA TYR A 85 6.64 -13.26 -11.00
C TYR A 85 5.56 -14.14 -10.37
N MET A 86 4.91 -14.97 -11.18
CA MET A 86 3.78 -15.80 -10.74
C MET A 86 4.20 -16.78 -9.65
N SER A 87 3.37 -16.88 -8.60
CA SER A 87 3.50 -17.93 -7.59
C SER A 87 3.06 -19.27 -8.18
N VAL A 88 3.60 -20.35 -7.64
CA VAL A 88 3.19 -21.72 -7.99
C VAL A 88 2.02 -22.22 -7.14
N GLU A 89 1.68 -21.49 -6.08
CA GLU A 89 0.68 -21.90 -5.08
C GLU A 89 -0.54 -20.97 -5.06
N TRP A 90 -0.35 -19.69 -5.40
CA TRP A 90 -1.38 -18.66 -5.27
C TRP A 90 -1.59 -17.90 -6.58
N ASP A 91 -2.84 -17.82 -7.01
CA ASP A 91 -3.27 -16.94 -8.10
C ASP A 91 -3.77 -15.60 -7.53
N ILE A 92 -3.34 -14.49 -8.13
CA ILE A 92 -3.87 -13.17 -7.78
C ILE A 92 -5.18 -12.94 -8.54
N LEU A 93 -6.30 -12.87 -7.81
CA LEU A 93 -7.62 -12.60 -8.40
C LEU A 93 -7.91 -11.11 -8.57
N ASP A 94 -7.59 -10.29 -7.57
CA ASP A 94 -7.78 -8.83 -7.62
C ASP A 94 -6.78 -8.09 -6.70
N VAL A 95 -6.50 -6.83 -7.02
CA VAL A 95 -5.57 -5.96 -6.27
C VAL A 95 -6.12 -4.53 -6.13
N PRO A 96 -7.31 -4.33 -5.54
CA PRO A 96 -7.89 -3.00 -5.41
C PRO A 96 -7.14 -2.16 -4.36
N ALA A 97 -7.11 -0.85 -4.56
CA ALA A 97 -6.64 0.10 -3.55
C ALA A 97 -7.73 1.10 -3.18
N LYS A 98 -7.80 1.45 -1.90
CA LYS A 98 -8.72 2.46 -1.37
C LYS A 98 -7.97 3.41 -0.44
N ARG A 99 -8.10 4.71 -0.69
CA ARG A 99 -7.68 5.75 0.26
C ARG A 99 -8.71 5.85 1.38
N ASN A 100 -8.26 5.81 2.63
CA ASN A 100 -9.08 6.06 3.80
C ASN A 100 -8.67 7.40 4.41
N GLN A 101 -9.43 7.88 5.39
CA GLN A 101 -9.04 9.03 6.18
C GLN A 101 -9.67 8.84 7.55
N GLU A 102 -8.82 8.58 8.53
CA GLU A 102 -9.24 8.15 9.86
C GLU A 102 -8.98 9.25 10.88
N PHE A 103 -9.84 9.34 11.88
CA PHE A 103 -9.65 10.19 13.05
C PHE A 103 -9.45 9.29 14.26
N PHE A 104 -8.29 9.43 14.90
CA PHE A 104 -7.96 8.65 16.08
C PHE A 104 -8.46 9.35 17.35
N PRO A 105 -8.88 8.60 18.38
CA PRO A 105 -9.33 9.20 19.64
C PRO A 105 -8.27 10.10 20.27
N GLY A 106 -8.65 11.33 20.59
CA GLY A 106 -7.75 12.31 21.21
C GLY A 106 -6.81 13.03 20.24
N VAL A 107 -7.00 12.85 18.93
CA VAL A 107 -6.28 13.61 17.89
C VAL A 107 -7.30 14.36 17.04
N GLU A 108 -7.07 15.64 16.78
CA GLU A 108 -7.99 16.48 16.00
C GLU A 108 -7.73 16.34 14.50
N GLU A 109 -6.48 16.06 14.13
CA GLU A 109 -6.02 15.96 12.76
C GLU A 109 -6.36 14.59 12.15
N PRO A 110 -6.76 14.56 10.86
CA PRO A 110 -7.00 13.30 10.15
C PRO A 110 -5.71 12.61 9.73
N TYR A 111 -5.74 11.28 9.64
CA TYR A 111 -4.66 10.47 9.07
C TYR A 111 -5.13 9.81 7.77
N PRO A 112 -4.49 10.08 6.61
CA PRO A 112 -4.85 9.51 5.32
C PRO A 112 -4.32 8.08 5.12
#